data_AF-A0A4R3KCY4-F1
#
_entry.id   AF-A0A4R3KCY4-F1
#
_cell.length_a   1.000
_cell.length_b   1.000
_cell.length_c   1.000
_cell.angle_alpha   90.00
_cell.angle_beta   90.00
_cell.angle_gamma   90.00
#
_symmetry.space_group_name_H-M   'P 1'
#
loop_
_entity.id
_entity.type
_entity.pdbx_description
1 polymer ?
#
loop_
_entity_poly.entity_id
_entity_poly.type
_entity_poly.pdbx_seq_one_letter_code
_entity_poly.pdbx_strand_id
1 'polypeptide(L)'
;MIYKNFSQKDFDEAEQAYNNCTRKTRVKPTPIPKRQKFSKGQSTALLIAFLITIYSIFSQDIPGFFLGISFCVWMLQYFTYKLTLAHQKAAISLLKALSLTLFFGSIVLLFL
;
A
#
# COMPACT_ATOMS: atom_id res chain seq x y z
N MET A 1 -14.26 -18.22 59.79
CA MET A 1 -13.13 -18.26 58.84
C MET A 1 -13.20 -19.58 58.10
N ILE A 2 -13.74 -19.60 56.88
CA ILE A 2 -13.84 -20.81 56.05
C ILE A 2 -12.86 -20.64 54.90
N TYR A 3 -11.63 -21.15 55.07
CA TYR A 3 -10.72 -21.34 53.95
C TYR A 3 -11.04 -22.70 53.33
N LYS A 4 -11.72 -22.68 52.18
CA LYS A 4 -11.89 -23.87 51.34
C LYS A 4 -10.51 -24.32 50.88
N ASN A 5 -10.18 -25.59 51.15
CA ASN A 5 -9.00 -26.26 50.62
C ASN A 5 -9.10 -26.30 49.09
N PHE A 6 -8.46 -25.35 48.42
CA PHE A 6 -8.25 -25.43 46.99
C PHE A 6 -7.24 -26.54 46.70
N SER A 7 -7.62 -27.48 45.84
CA SER A 7 -6.77 -28.59 45.45
C SER A 7 -5.74 -28.11 44.43
N GLN A 8 -4.55 -28.69 44.43
CA GLN A 8 -3.49 -28.41 43.45
C GLN A 8 -4.01 -28.47 42.00
N LYS A 9 -4.97 -29.38 41.74
CA LYS A 9 -5.62 -29.57 40.44
C LYS A 9 -6.41 -28.33 39.96
N ASP A 10 -7.03 -27.61 40.89
CA ASP A 10 -7.79 -26.39 40.56
C ASP A 10 -6.85 -25.27 40.11
N PHE A 11 -5.62 -25.27 40.63
CA PHE A 11 -4.56 -24.35 40.23
C PHE A 11 -4.02 -24.68 38.82
N ASP A 12 -3.78 -25.96 38.54
CA ASP A 12 -3.30 -26.41 37.23
C ASP A 12 -4.33 -26.12 36.11
N GLU A 13 -5.62 -26.30 36.42
CA GLU A 13 -6.72 -26.02 35.48
C GLU A 13 -6.88 -24.53 35.21
N ALA A 14 -6.75 -23.69 36.25
CA ALA A 14 -6.76 -22.23 36.11
C ALA A 14 -5.55 -21.72 35.31
N GLU A 15 -4.36 -22.32 35.50
CA GLU A 15 -3.16 -21.96 34.77
C GLU A 15 -3.27 -22.35 33.28
N GLN A 16 -3.83 -23.52 32.97
CA GLN A 16 -4.11 -23.91 31.58
C GLN A 16 -5.15 -23.00 30.91
N ALA A 17 -6.21 -22.60 31.63
CA ALA A 17 -7.20 -21.66 31.13
C ALA A 17 -6.59 -20.28 30.85
N TYR A 18 -5.75 -19.78 31.74
CA TYR A 18 -5.02 -18.51 31.56
C TYR A 18 -4.08 -18.55 30.34
N ASN A 19 -3.32 -19.63 30.18
CA ASN A 19 -2.41 -19.82 29.06
C ASN A 19 -3.14 -19.96 27.71
N ASN A 20 -4.34 -20.56 27.69
CA ASN A 20 -5.17 -20.64 26.48
C ASN A 20 -5.80 -19.29 26.11
N CYS A 21 -6.22 -18.49 27.09
CA CYS A 21 -6.75 -17.14 26.85
C CYS A 21 -5.69 -16.19 26.27
N THR A 22 -4.48 -16.21 26.83
CA THR A 22 -3.37 -15.35 26.39
C THR A 22 -2.81 -15.75 25.01
N ARG A 23 -2.97 -17.01 24.59
CA ARG A 23 -2.59 -17.44 23.23
C ARG A 23 -3.48 -16.85 22.14
N LYS A 24 -4.78 -16.65 22.41
CA LYS A 24 -5.75 -16.17 21.42
C LYS A 24 -5.66 -14.66 21.14
N THR A 25 -5.02 -13.88 22.00
CA THR A 25 -4.89 -12.42 21.87
C THR A 25 -3.53 -11.94 21.39
N ARG A 26 -2.72 -12.80 20.75
CA ARG A 26 -1.59 -12.32 19.93
C ARG A 26 -2.14 -11.60 18.70
N VAL A 27 -2.57 -10.37 18.89
CA VAL A 27 -2.75 -9.38 17.83
C VAL A 27 -1.40 -9.31 17.13
N LYS A 28 -1.31 -9.89 15.93
CA LYS A 28 -0.13 -9.75 15.07
C LYS A 28 0.17 -8.25 15.02
N PRO A 29 1.38 -7.81 15.44
CA PRO A 29 1.71 -6.39 15.38
C PRO A 29 1.47 -5.94 13.95
N THR A 30 0.53 -5.01 13.78
CA THR A 30 0.20 -4.43 12.48
C THR A 30 1.51 -3.97 11.87
N PRO A 31 1.94 -4.54 10.73
CA PRO A 31 3.25 -4.24 10.19
C PRO A 31 3.31 -2.74 9.94
N ILE A 32 4.13 -2.04 10.73
CA ILE A 32 4.40 -0.63 10.52
C ILE A 32 4.97 -0.53 9.11
N PRO A 33 4.33 0.20 8.18
CA PRO A 33 4.81 0.27 6.81
C PRO A 33 6.22 0.84 6.85
N LYS A 34 7.22 0.00 6.53
CA LYS A 34 8.61 0.44 6.42
C LYS A 34 8.61 1.64 5.47
N ARG A 35 9.12 2.79 5.93
CA ARG A 35 9.33 3.97 5.07
C ARG A 35 10.10 3.51 3.85
N GLN A 36 9.41 3.43 2.71
CA GLN A 36 9.99 3.03 1.45
C GLN A 36 10.92 4.18 1.04
N LYS A 37 12.24 3.99 1.23
CA LYS A 37 13.22 4.98 0.81
C LYS A 37 13.12 5.09 -0.71
N PHE A 38 13.02 6.31 -1.22
CA PHE A 38 13.10 6.58 -2.66
C PHE A 38 14.41 5.98 -3.19
N SER A 39 14.30 4.95 -4.02
CA SER A 39 15.47 4.39 -4.70
C SER A 39 15.88 5.35 -5.82
N LYS A 40 17.19 5.49 -6.09
CA LYS A 40 17.69 6.31 -7.19
C LYS A 40 16.98 6.00 -8.52
N GLY A 41 16.67 4.72 -8.76
CA GLY A 41 15.93 4.29 -9.96
C GLY A 41 14.50 4.84 -10.06
N GLN A 42 13.83 5.14 -8.96
CA GLN A 42 12.49 5.74 -9.00
C GLN A 42 12.53 7.21 -9.44
N SER A 43 13.54 7.96 -8.97
CA SER A 43 13.72 9.35 -9.42
C SER A 43 14.01 9.41 -10.92
N THR A 44 14.90 8.54 -11.40
CA THR A 44 15.21 8.44 -12.83
C THR A 44 13.98 8.03 -13.65
N ALA A 45 13.18 7.08 -13.17
CA ALA A 45 11.95 6.68 -13.84
C ALA A 45 10.91 7.81 -13.90
N LEU A 46 10.78 8.62 -12.84
CA LEU A 46 9.91 9.80 -12.84
C LEU A 46 10.39 10.84 -13.86
N LEU A 47 11.70 11.10 -13.90
CA LEU A 47 12.30 12.02 -14.86
C LEU A 47 12.06 11.55 -16.30
N ILE A 48 12.25 10.26 -16.58
CA ILE A 48 11.99 9.66 -17.89
C ILE A 48 10.50 9.77 -18.25
N ALA A 49 9.58 9.43 -17.34
CA ALA A 49 8.15 9.55 -17.59
C ALA A 49 7.73 11.00 -17.89
N PHE A 50 8.33 11.97 -17.20
CA PHE A 50 8.11 13.39 -17.45
C PHE A 50 8.62 13.82 -18.83
N LEU A 51 9.83 13.39 -19.22
CA LEU A 51 10.40 13.65 -20.55
C LEU A 51 9.55 13.02 -21.67
N ILE A 52 9.08 11.79 -21.49
CA ILE A 52 8.17 11.12 -22.43
C ILE A 52 6.88 11.92 -22.57
N THR A 53 6.31 12.39 -21.45
CA THR A 53 5.08 13.19 -21.47
C THR A 53 5.28 14.47 -22.28
N ILE A 54 6.36 15.21 -22.03
CA ILE A 54 6.68 16.45 -22.77
C ILE A 54 6.88 16.15 -24.26
N TYR A 55 7.69 15.14 -24.58
CA TYR A 55 7.93 14.73 -25.96
C TYR A 55 6.62 14.40 -26.68
N SER A 56 5.74 13.65 -26.02
CA SER A 56 4.44 13.26 -26.58
C SER A 56 3.54 14.47 -26.86
N ILE A 57 3.57 15.49 -26.00
CA ILE A 57 2.85 16.77 -26.24
C ILE A 57 3.40 17.46 -27.49
N PHE A 58 4.73 17.54 -27.65
CA PHE A 58 5.36 18.19 -28.80
C PHE A 58 5.12 17.43 -30.11
N SER A 59 5.17 16.09 -30.06
CA SER A 59 4.95 15.23 -31.22
C SER A 59 3.46 14.97 -31.51
N GLN A 60 2.55 15.52 -30.71
CA GLN A 60 1.11 15.25 -30.77
C GLN A 60 0.77 13.75 -30.71
N ASP A 61 1.63 12.97 -30.05
CA ASP A 61 1.46 11.53 -29.83
C ASP A 61 0.50 11.32 -28.64
N ILE A 62 -0.79 11.23 -28.96
CA ILE A 62 -1.85 11.04 -27.96
C ILE A 62 -1.61 9.75 -27.14
N PRO A 63 -1.37 8.56 -27.74
CA PRO A 63 -1.01 7.36 -26.99
C PRO A 63 0.17 7.56 -26.04
N GLY A 64 1.27 8.16 -26.52
CA GLY A 64 2.46 8.44 -25.73
C GLY A 64 2.19 9.37 -24.54
N PHE A 65 1.32 10.36 -24.72
CA PHE A 65 0.92 11.29 -23.67
C PHE A 65 0.17 10.58 -22.54
N PHE A 66 -0.82 9.75 -22.88
CA PHE A 66 -1.55 8.94 -21.90
C PHE A 66 -0.62 7.96 -21.17
N LEU A 67 0.34 7.38 -21.88
CA LEU A 67 1.35 6.50 -21.30
C LEU A 67 2.22 7.25 -20.27
N GLY A 68 2.76 8.41 -20.64
CA GLY A 68 3.59 9.23 -19.76
C GLY A 68 2.86 9.68 -18.49
N ILE A 69 1.61 10.14 -18.64
CA ILE A 69 0.77 10.52 -17.49
C ILE A 69 0.49 9.32 -16.59
N SER A 70 0.22 8.13 -17.15
CA SER A 70 -0.04 6.94 -16.35
C SER A 70 1.11 6.62 -15.38
N PHE A 71 2.36 6.80 -15.82
CA PHE A 71 3.56 6.62 -14.99
C PHE A 71 3.73 7.75 -13.96
N CYS A 72 3.45 9.00 -14.34
CA CYS A 72 3.46 10.12 -13.40
C CYS A 72 2.45 9.93 -12.26
N VAL A 73 1.23 9.51 -12.58
CA VAL A 73 0.18 9.19 -11.59
C VAL A 73 0.61 8.02 -10.70
N TRP A 74 1.21 6.98 -11.29
CA TRP A 74 1.73 5.85 -10.52
C TRP A 74 2.79 6.28 -9.51
N MET A 75 3.66 7.23 -9.88
CA MET A 75 4.67 7.76 -8.97
C MET A 75 4.08 8.67 -7.88
N LEU A 76 2.97 9.35 -8.16
CA LEU A 76 2.26 10.18 -7.18
C LEU A 76 1.83 9.38 -5.94
N GLN A 77 1.65 8.05 -6.06
CA GLN A 77 1.34 7.19 -4.92
C GLN A 77 2.42 7.25 -3.83
N TYR A 78 3.70 7.50 -4.18
CA TYR A 78 4.78 7.64 -3.20
C TYR A 78 4.68 8.94 -2.38
N PHE A 79 4.04 9.97 -2.93
CA PHE A 79 3.76 11.20 -2.18
C PHE A 79 2.56 11.03 -1.24
N THR A 80 1.64 10.12 -1.55
CA THR A 80 0.47 9.88 -0.69
C THR A 80 0.80 9.28 0.68
N TYR A 81 2.02 8.77 0.90
CA TYR A 81 2.50 8.35 2.22
C TYR A 81 2.65 9.50 3.22
N LYS A 82 2.59 10.77 2.77
CA LYS A 82 2.55 11.95 3.64
C LYS A 82 1.14 12.33 4.11
N LEU A 83 0.08 11.69 3.57
CA LEU A 83 -1.31 11.92 3.97
C LEU A 83 -1.71 11.09 5.19
N THR A 84 -2.73 11.55 5.90
CA THR A 84 -3.32 10.90 7.07
C THR A 84 -3.75 9.45 6.76
N LEU A 85 -3.44 8.51 7.65
CA LEU A 85 -3.63 7.05 7.50
C LEU A 85 -5.02 6.64 6.98
N ALA A 86 -6.08 7.34 7.37
CA ALA A 86 -7.45 7.03 6.97
C ALA A 86 -7.70 7.20 5.47
N HIS A 87 -7.08 8.22 4.84
CA HIS A 87 -7.29 8.55 3.42
C HIS A 87 -6.24 7.91 2.52
N GLN A 88 -5.11 7.48 3.08
CA GLN A 88 -4.00 6.92 2.34
C GLN A 88 -4.39 5.67 1.53
N LYS A 89 -5.15 4.74 2.13
CA LYS A 89 -5.54 3.49 1.46
C LYS A 89 -6.46 3.74 0.27
N ALA A 90 -7.45 4.63 0.44
CA ALA A 90 -8.37 5.02 -0.62
C ALA A 90 -7.64 5.77 -1.74
N ALA A 91 -6.79 6.73 -1.40
CA ALA A 91 -6.00 7.50 -2.37
C ALA A 91 -5.08 6.59 -3.21
N ILE A 92 -4.33 5.67 -2.56
CA ILE A 92 -3.46 4.73 -3.28
C ILE A 92 -4.26 3.84 -4.22
N SER A 93 -5.42 3.32 -3.76
CA SER A 93 -6.28 2.48 -4.60
C SER A 93 -6.80 3.24 -5.82
N LEU A 94 -7.22 4.49 -5.63
CA LEU A 94 -7.72 5.35 -6.70
C LEU A 94 -6.62 5.70 -7.70
N LEU A 95 -5.43 6.09 -7.22
CA LEU A 95 -4.28 6.39 -8.07
C LEU A 95 -3.86 5.18 -8.90
N LYS A 96 -3.86 3.98 -8.31
CA LYS A 96 -3.56 2.73 -9.03
C LYS A 96 -4.59 2.44 -10.11
N ALA A 97 -5.89 2.54 -9.77
CA ALA A 97 -6.95 2.33 -10.75
C ALA A 97 -6.85 3.34 -11.90
N LEU A 98 -6.63 4.62 -11.59
CA LEU A 98 -6.51 5.68 -12.59
C LEU A 98 -5.27 5.47 -13.49
N SER A 99 -4.13 5.09 -12.91
CA SER A 99 -2.92 4.75 -13.67
C SER A 99 -3.15 3.54 -14.58
N LEU A 100 -3.79 2.47 -14.10
CA LEU A 100 -4.14 1.31 -14.92
C LEU A 100 -5.06 1.69 -16.07
N THR A 101 -6.11 2.46 -15.81
CA THR A 101 -7.08 2.87 -16.82
C THR A 101 -6.41 3.72 -17.90
N LEU A 102 -5.55 4.67 -17.53
CA LEU A 102 -4.79 5.47 -18.49
C LEU A 102 -3.83 4.61 -19.33
N PHE A 103 -3.17 3.64 -18.70
CA PHE A 103 -2.27 2.72 -19.38
C PHE A 103 -3.01 1.85 -20.42
N PHE A 104 -4.13 1.24 -20.03
CA PHE A 104 -4.96 0.49 -20.97
C PHE A 104 -5.57 1.38 -22.05
N GLY A 105 -5.99 2.61 -21.71
CA GLY A 105 -6.46 3.59 -22.68
C GLY A 105 -5.40 3.94 -23.72
N SER A 106 -4.16 4.14 -23.30
CA SER A 106 -3.01 4.35 -24.19
C SER A 106 -2.79 3.17 -25.14
N ILE A 107 -2.88 1.93 -24.64
CA ILE A 107 -2.77 0.73 -25.48
C ILE A 107 -3.88 0.70 -26.53
N VAL A 108 -5.14 0.94 -26.14
CA VAL A 108 -6.28 0.94 -27.07
C VAL A 108 -6.10 2.03 -28.14
N LEU A 109 -5.65 3.23 -27.75
CA LEU A 109 -5.35 4.33 -28.66
C LEU A 109 -4.22 4.03 -29.64
N LEU A 110 -3.28 3.14 -29.28
CA LEU A 110 -2.18 2.76 -30.16
C LEU A 110 -2.66 1.88 -31.33
N PHE A 111 -3.76 1.16 -31.16
CA PHE A 111 -4.36 0.29 -32.18
C PHE A 111 -5.49 0.97 -32.98
N LEU A 112 -5.84 2.22 -32.65
CA LEU A 112 -6.88 2.98 -33.32
C LEU A 112 -6.28 3.94 -34.34
#